data_AF-A0A8H6FIL6-F1
#
_entry.id   AF-A0A8H6FIL6-F1
#
_cell.length_a   1.000
_cell.length_b   1.000
_cell.length_c   1.000
_cell.angle_alpha   90.00
_cell.angle_beta   90.00
_cell.angle_gamma   90.00
#
_symmetry.space_group_name_H-M   'P 1'
#
loop_
_entity.id
_entity.type
_entity.pdbx_description
1 polymer ?
#
loop_
_entity_poly.entity_id
_entity_poly.type
_entity_poly.pdbx_seq_one_letter_code
_entity_poly.pdbx_strand_id
1 'polypeptide(L)'
;MAGYPLLLPILFTAYQRRLLHEEGKRIWERLLEVETMSGQTGVPVMHAKLLHALPTSRNFDRMTKGVLEVVQLAAAWVNYTEVLLSAIEAIQESMRHINTTTPHARLDYVEKAESVMVEYLEFISQRCKVMLSELQYYYKRGQAQMTALYNYIAKSDAQSTLDISTSSRQIAAASRRDSSAMKGIALLTMFFLPGTYAATFLAMPLFDFSNPSGAPTVKSGFWIYWAITIPLTTIVLVAYLTYLVRIQRRDRLEDHKIVRRLNEDEKGRSTHAVHSADAIRMRSRGKGAVQQLDDAVGRRSRRHWKPRSLTQISIDGRGVRETRFT
;
A
#
# COMPACT_ATOMS: atom_id res chain seq x y z
N MET A 1 -26.98 43.58 30.95
CA MET A 1 -26.17 42.69 30.08
C MET A 1 -26.73 42.53 28.66
N ALA A 2 -28.05 42.61 28.42
CA ALA A 2 -28.65 42.39 27.09
C ALA A 2 -28.30 43.44 25.99
N GLY A 3 -27.68 44.57 26.35
CA GLY A 3 -27.32 45.64 25.42
C GLY A 3 -25.88 45.61 24.90
N TYR A 4 -25.06 44.60 25.24
CA TYR A 4 -23.69 44.53 24.75
C TYR A 4 -23.64 44.01 23.31
N PRO A 5 -23.06 44.76 22.36
CA PRO A 5 -23.15 44.46 20.93
C PRO A 5 -22.49 43.12 20.53
N LEU A 6 -21.55 42.60 21.33
CA LEU A 6 -20.83 41.37 21.05
C LEU A 6 -21.28 40.17 21.89
N LEU A 7 -22.37 40.29 22.66
CA LEU A 7 -22.90 39.20 23.48
C LEU A 7 -23.29 37.97 22.63
N LEU A 8 -23.97 38.20 21.51
CA LEU A 8 -24.45 37.13 20.63
C LEU A 8 -23.29 36.37 19.95
N PRO A 9 -22.28 37.04 19.35
CA PRO A 9 -21.06 36.37 18.89
C PRO A 9 -20.38 35.53 19.97
N ILE A 10 -20.26 36.03 21.20
CA ILE A 10 -19.64 35.30 22.31
C ILE A 10 -20.45 34.04 22.65
N LEU A 11 -21.77 34.15 22.78
CA LEU A 11 -22.64 32.98 23.01
C LEU A 11 -22.57 31.96 21.88
N PHE A 12 -22.48 32.43 20.63
CA PHE A 12 -22.29 31.56 19.47
C PHE A 12 -20.97 30.80 19.55
N THR A 13 -19.85 31.46 19.88
CA THR A 13 -18.56 30.75 20.07
C THR A 13 -18.62 29.72 21.20
N ALA A 14 -19.33 30.01 22.29
CA ALA A 14 -19.54 29.07 23.39
C ALA A 14 -20.35 27.83 22.97
N TYR A 15 -21.38 28.03 22.14
CA TYR A 15 -22.17 26.96 21.54
C TYR A 15 -21.32 26.09 20.60
N GLN A 16 -20.58 26.71 19.68
CA GLN A 16 -19.72 25.99 18.73
C GLN A 16 -18.62 25.18 19.44
N ARG A 17 -18.05 25.72 20.52
CA ARG A 17 -17.11 25.00 21.38
C ARG A 17 -17.74 23.73 21.98
N ARG A 18 -19.00 23.78 22.41
CA ARG A 18 -19.71 22.61 22.96
C ARG A 18 -19.92 21.55 21.88
N LEU A 19 -20.39 21.95 20.71
CA LEU A 19 -20.56 21.05 19.57
C LEU A 19 -19.23 20.37 19.20
N LEU A 20 -18.14 21.14 19.13
CA LEU A 20 -16.80 20.63 18.84
C LEU A 20 -16.37 19.55 19.86
N HIS A 21 -16.65 19.76 21.15
CA HIS A 21 -16.34 18.78 22.19
C HIS A 21 -17.15 17.48 22.05
N GLU A 22 -18.44 17.58 21.73
CA GLU A 22 -19.31 16.42 21.52
C GLU A 22 -18.89 15.61 20.28
N GLU A 23 -18.48 16.29 19.21
CA GLU A 23 -17.98 15.66 17.99
C GLU A 23 -16.59 15.04 18.18
N GLY A 24 -15.70 15.74 18.90
CA GLY A 24 -14.38 15.20 19.28
C GLY A 24 -14.49 13.89 20.06
N LYS A 25 -15.47 13.78 20.96
CA LYS A 25 -15.75 12.54 21.70
C LYS A 25 -16.23 11.41 20.78
N ARG A 26 -17.13 11.71 19.83
CA ARG A 26 -17.60 10.72 18.84
C ARG A 26 -16.48 10.19 17.96
N ILE A 27 -15.59 11.07 17.49
CA ILE A 27 -14.42 10.67 16.69
C ILE A 27 -13.50 9.76 17.50
N TRP A 28 -13.27 10.07 18.77
CA TRP A 28 -12.46 9.24 19.67
C TRP A 28 -13.06 7.84 19.87
N GLU A 29 -14.36 7.75 20.15
CA GLU A 29 -15.07 6.47 20.31
C GLU A 29 -14.99 5.63 19.03
N ARG A 30 -15.17 6.27 17.87
CA ARG A 30 -15.07 5.60 16.57
C ARG A 30 -13.66 5.11 16.28
N LEU A 31 -12.64 5.90 16.61
CA LEU A 31 -11.24 5.50 16.50
C LEU A 31 -10.95 4.25 17.35
N LEU A 32 -11.40 4.25 18.60
CA LEU A 32 -11.24 3.09 19.50
C LEU A 32 -11.97 1.83 19.00
N GLU A 33 -13.18 1.99 18.44
CA GLU A 33 -13.92 0.87 17.84
C GLU A 33 -13.10 0.22 16.72
N VAL A 34 -12.54 1.04 15.82
CA VAL A 34 -11.76 0.55 14.68
C VAL A 34 -10.44 -0.06 15.11
N GLU A 35 -9.77 0.51 16.12
CA GLU A 35 -8.60 -0.08 16.74
C GLU A 35 -8.88 -1.45 17.35
N THR A 36 -9.99 -1.58 18.06
CA THR A 36 -10.37 -2.85 18.67
C THR A 36 -10.68 -3.90 17.60
N MET A 37 -11.38 -3.53 16.53
CA MET A 37 -11.62 -4.41 15.39
C MET A 37 -10.32 -4.82 14.67
N SER A 38 -9.32 -3.93 14.66
CA SER A 38 -8.03 -4.20 14.02
C SER A 38 -7.14 -5.15 14.80
N GLY A 39 -7.29 -5.19 16.13
CA GLY A 39 -6.40 -5.95 17.02
C GLY A 39 -4.92 -5.55 16.93
N GLN A 40 -4.60 -4.43 16.27
CA GLN A 40 -3.21 -4.00 16.06
C GLN A 40 -2.64 -3.21 17.24
N THR A 41 -3.49 -2.76 18.16
CA THR A 41 -3.10 -2.03 19.37
C THR A 41 -3.54 -2.79 20.62
N GLY A 42 -2.63 -2.94 21.59
CA GLY A 42 -2.90 -3.56 22.90
C GLY A 42 -3.65 -2.66 23.88
N VAL A 43 -4.46 -1.70 23.38
CA VAL A 43 -5.25 -0.81 24.22
C VAL A 43 -6.31 -1.66 24.92
N PRO A 44 -6.39 -1.66 26.26
CA PRO A 44 -7.38 -2.44 26.97
C PRO A 44 -8.77 -1.99 26.54
N VAL A 45 -9.52 -2.95 26.00
CA VAL A 45 -10.89 -2.76 25.54
C VAL A 45 -11.72 -2.25 26.72
N MET A 46 -12.16 -0.99 26.68
CA MET A 46 -13.02 -0.41 27.72
C MET A 46 -14.40 -1.07 27.78
N HIS A 47 -14.79 -1.86 26.76
CA HIS A 47 -16.09 -2.52 26.65
C HIS A 47 -15.99 -4.02 26.34
N ALA A 48 -16.44 -4.85 27.28
CA ALA A 48 -16.43 -6.32 27.21
C ALA A 48 -17.09 -6.93 25.96
N LYS A 49 -17.94 -6.19 25.23
CA LYS A 49 -18.60 -6.67 23.99
C LYS A 49 -17.67 -6.85 22.79
N LEU A 50 -16.46 -6.27 22.80
CA LEU A 50 -15.55 -6.32 21.66
C LEU A 50 -14.48 -7.43 21.75
N LEU A 51 -14.51 -8.27 22.79
CA LEU A 51 -13.46 -9.26 23.07
C LEU A 51 -13.39 -10.44 22.06
N HIS A 52 -14.39 -10.61 21.19
CA HIS A 52 -14.56 -11.84 20.39
C HIS A 52 -14.54 -11.65 18.86
N ALA A 53 -14.23 -10.47 18.32
CA ALA A 53 -14.20 -10.27 16.88
C ALA A 53 -12.80 -10.51 16.29
N LEU A 54 -12.49 -11.76 15.96
CA LEU A 54 -11.33 -12.06 15.10
C LEU A 54 -11.54 -11.38 13.72
N PRO A 55 -10.50 -10.78 13.11
CA PRO A 55 -10.64 -10.08 11.85
C PRO A 55 -10.92 -11.06 10.69
N THR A 56 -12.16 -11.10 10.21
CA THR A 56 -12.56 -11.80 8.97
C THR A 56 -12.45 -10.85 7.76
N SER A 57 -12.39 -11.37 6.52
CA SER A 57 -12.36 -10.56 5.27
C SER A 57 -13.43 -9.45 5.22
N ARG A 58 -14.65 -9.74 5.71
CA ARG A 58 -15.78 -8.79 5.80
C ARG A 58 -15.57 -7.66 6.83
N ASN A 59 -14.65 -7.84 7.77
CA ASN A 59 -14.29 -6.82 8.77
C ASN A 59 -13.31 -5.79 8.18
N PHE A 60 -12.50 -6.14 7.17
CA PHE A 60 -11.53 -5.21 6.56
C PHE A 60 -12.16 -4.02 5.83
N ASP A 61 -13.23 -4.24 5.05
CA ASP A 61 -13.93 -3.15 4.37
C ASP A 61 -14.56 -2.19 5.40
N ARG A 62 -15.17 -2.74 6.46
CA ARG A 62 -15.74 -1.95 7.56
C ARG A 62 -14.67 -1.18 8.32
N MET A 63 -13.53 -1.79 8.60
CA MET A 63 -12.40 -1.13 9.25
C MET A 63 -11.80 -0.04 8.37
N THR A 64 -11.58 -0.30 7.08
CA THR A 64 -11.04 0.70 6.14
C THR A 64 -11.97 1.91 6.06
N LYS A 65 -13.28 1.68 5.91
CA LYS A 65 -14.29 2.74 5.93
C LYS A 65 -14.30 3.48 7.25
N GLY A 66 -14.23 2.77 8.38
CA GLY A 66 -14.22 3.36 9.71
C GLY A 66 -12.98 4.24 9.99
N VAL A 67 -11.78 3.78 9.64
CA VAL A 67 -10.56 4.61 9.76
C VAL A 67 -10.66 5.82 8.84
N LEU A 68 -11.14 5.64 7.61
CA LEU A 68 -11.27 6.73 6.64
C LEU A 68 -12.23 7.81 7.15
N GLU A 69 -13.39 7.39 7.68
CA GLU A 69 -14.37 8.24 8.32
C GLU A 69 -13.75 9.06 9.46
N VAL A 70 -13.02 8.41 10.37
CA VAL A 70 -12.30 9.08 11.47
C VAL A 70 -11.30 10.12 10.95
N VAL A 71 -10.48 9.76 9.97
CA VAL A 71 -9.46 10.67 9.41
C VAL A 71 -10.10 11.88 8.74
N GLN A 72 -11.16 11.67 7.95
CA GLN A 72 -11.87 12.75 7.25
C GLN A 72 -12.59 13.69 8.23
N LEU A 73 -13.31 13.14 9.20
CA LEU A 73 -14.00 13.92 10.23
C LEU A 73 -12.99 14.68 11.08
N ALA A 74 -11.93 14.03 11.57
CA ALA A 74 -10.89 14.70 12.37
C ALA A 74 -10.26 15.86 11.59
N ALA A 75 -9.93 15.68 10.32
CA ALA A 75 -9.39 16.76 9.48
C ALA A 75 -10.37 17.93 9.31
N ALA A 76 -11.66 17.63 9.08
CA ALA A 76 -12.69 18.65 8.94
C ALA A 76 -12.83 19.46 10.24
N TRP A 77 -12.84 18.80 11.40
CA TRP A 77 -12.97 19.45 12.70
C TRP A 77 -11.69 20.18 13.14
N VAL A 78 -10.50 19.76 12.72
CA VAL A 78 -9.25 20.53 12.86
C VAL A 78 -9.41 21.89 12.18
N ASN A 79 -9.77 21.89 10.89
CA ASN A 79 -9.97 23.13 10.12
C ASN A 79 -11.06 23.99 10.76
N TYR A 80 -12.16 23.38 11.18
CA TYR A 80 -13.25 24.10 11.87
C TYR A 80 -12.76 24.78 13.16
N THR A 81 -11.91 24.11 13.93
CA THR A 81 -11.36 24.65 15.18
C THR A 81 -10.40 25.81 14.93
N GLU A 82 -9.59 25.75 13.87
CA GLU A 82 -8.71 26.86 13.46
C GLU A 82 -9.52 28.10 13.05
N VAL A 83 -10.60 27.90 12.30
CA VAL A 83 -11.54 28.98 11.94
C VAL A 83 -12.22 29.55 13.19
N LEU A 84 -12.65 28.70 14.13
CA LEU A 84 -13.26 29.15 15.38
C LEU A 84 -12.28 29.96 16.25
N LEU A 85 -11.00 29.54 16.31
CA LEU A 85 -9.95 30.30 16.98
C LEU A 85 -9.74 31.68 16.34
N SER A 86 -9.70 31.72 15.01
CA SER A 86 -9.57 32.99 14.26
C SER A 86 -10.77 33.91 14.50
N ALA A 87 -11.98 33.35 14.60
CA ALA A 87 -13.19 34.09 14.93
C ALA A 87 -13.15 34.66 16.36
N ILE A 88 -12.64 33.88 17.34
CA ILE A 88 -12.45 34.36 18.71
C ILE A 88 -11.43 35.49 18.77
N GLU A 89 -10.32 35.38 18.04
CA GLU A 89 -9.30 36.44 17.95
C GLU A 89 -9.87 37.72 17.32
N ALA A 90 -10.68 37.61 16.26
CA ALA A 90 -11.36 38.75 15.66
C ALA A 90 -12.36 39.43 16.61
N ILE A 91 -13.07 38.65 17.44
CA ILE A 91 -13.98 39.19 18.48
C ILE A 91 -13.17 39.90 19.57
N GLN A 92 -12.04 39.32 20.02
CA GLN A 92 -11.15 39.96 20.99
C GLN A 92 -10.58 41.28 20.47
N GLU A 93 -10.17 41.35 19.20
CA GLU A 93 -9.68 42.57 18.59
C GLU A 93 -10.78 43.64 18.45
N SER A 94 -11.99 43.22 18.07
CA SER A 94 -13.16 44.11 17.99
C SER A 94 -13.51 44.70 19.36
N MET A 95 -13.41 43.92 20.44
CA MET A 95 -13.60 44.43 21.80
C MET A 95 -12.53 45.46 22.18
N ARG A 96 -11.24 45.23 21.84
CA ARG A 96 -10.18 46.22 22.07
C ARG A 96 -10.44 47.53 21.34
N HIS A 97 -10.90 47.48 20.09
CA HIS A 97 -11.25 48.67 19.31
C HIS A 97 -12.45 49.44 19.89
N ILE A 98 -13.49 48.73 20.35
CA ILE A 98 -14.62 49.36 21.04
C ILE A 98 -14.13 50.04 22.32
N ASN A 99 -13.18 49.41 23.02
CA ASN A 99 -12.62 49.96 24.25
C ASN A 99 -11.90 51.31 24.02
N THR A 100 -11.13 51.43 22.93
CA THR A 100 -10.38 52.65 22.60
C THR A 100 -11.24 53.76 21.97
N THR A 101 -12.28 53.40 21.22
CA THR A 101 -13.06 54.37 20.41
C THR A 101 -14.21 55.02 21.18
N THR A 102 -14.71 54.40 22.26
CA THR A 102 -15.83 54.98 23.05
C THR A 102 -15.53 54.93 24.56
N PRO A 103 -14.67 55.84 25.08
CA PRO A 103 -14.28 55.84 26.50
C PRO A 103 -15.32 56.47 27.44
N HIS A 104 -16.12 57.44 26.97
CA HIS A 104 -16.79 58.40 27.87
C HIS A 104 -18.29 58.17 28.17
N ALA A 105 -18.86 57.01 27.81
CA ALA A 105 -20.30 56.73 28.02
C ALA A 105 -20.58 55.35 28.66
N ARG A 106 -19.57 54.66 29.21
CA ARG A 106 -19.75 53.33 29.79
C ARG A 106 -20.20 53.43 31.25
N LEU A 107 -21.42 52.97 31.51
CA LEU A 107 -21.89 52.66 32.87
C LEU A 107 -20.95 51.60 33.49
N ASP A 108 -20.61 51.69 34.78
CA ASP A 108 -19.73 50.74 35.51
C ASP A 108 -20.06 49.25 35.26
N TYR A 109 -21.34 48.94 35.04
CA TYR A 109 -21.82 47.60 34.72
C TYR A 109 -21.30 47.04 33.38
N VAL A 110 -21.00 47.90 32.41
CA VAL A 110 -20.47 47.50 31.08
C VAL A 110 -18.99 47.17 31.17
N GLU A 111 -18.21 47.96 31.92
CA GLU A 111 -16.79 47.70 32.15
C GLU A 111 -16.57 46.38 32.89
N LYS A 112 -17.36 46.13 33.94
CA LYS A 112 -17.32 44.85 34.66
C LYS A 112 -17.73 43.69 33.77
N ALA A 113 -18.77 43.83 32.95
CA ALA A 113 -19.19 42.78 32.02
C ALA A 113 -18.12 42.50 30.95
N GLU A 114 -17.44 43.53 30.45
CA GLU A 114 -16.36 43.42 29.46
C GLU A 114 -15.18 42.62 30.01
N SER A 115 -14.70 42.94 31.23
CA SER A 115 -13.60 42.20 31.87
C SER A 115 -13.89 40.69 31.97
N VAL A 116 -15.11 40.33 32.39
CA VAL A 116 -15.56 38.94 32.50
C VAL A 116 -15.66 38.28 31.11
N MET A 117 -16.13 39.01 30.10
CA MET A 117 -16.24 38.49 28.72
C MET A 117 -14.88 38.24 28.07
N VAL A 118 -13.88 39.09 28.35
CA VAL A 118 -12.50 38.91 27.88
C VAL A 118 -11.87 37.66 28.50
N GLU A 119 -11.97 37.52 29.82
CA GLU A 119 -11.46 36.34 30.54
C GLU A 119 -12.16 35.05 30.05
N TYR A 120 -13.46 35.11 29.81
CA TYR A 120 -14.23 33.99 29.28
C TYR A 120 -13.81 33.62 27.85
N LEU A 121 -13.58 34.60 26.96
CA LEU A 121 -13.11 34.33 25.60
C LEU A 121 -11.68 33.78 25.58
N GLU A 122 -10.81 34.25 26.48
CA GLU A 122 -9.48 33.69 26.65
C GLU A 122 -9.56 32.22 27.11
N PHE A 123 -10.42 31.92 28.08
CA PHE A 123 -10.69 30.54 28.49
C PHE A 123 -11.20 29.67 27.33
N ILE A 124 -12.17 30.14 26.54
CA ILE A 124 -12.67 29.40 25.36
C ILE A 124 -11.55 29.19 24.35
N SER A 125 -10.75 30.22 24.06
CA SER A 125 -9.61 30.14 23.13
C SER A 125 -8.63 29.05 23.56
N GLN A 126 -8.23 29.04 24.83
CA GLN A 126 -7.34 28.00 25.37
C GLN A 126 -7.96 26.60 25.25
N ARG A 127 -9.25 26.44 25.54
CA ARG A 127 -9.95 25.16 25.37
C ARG A 127 -10.01 24.71 23.90
N CYS A 128 -10.20 25.63 22.96
CA CYS A 128 -10.16 25.33 21.53
C CYS A 128 -8.75 24.91 21.08
N LYS A 129 -7.68 25.52 21.59
CA LYS A 129 -6.29 25.11 21.32
C LYS A 129 -5.99 23.68 21.81
N VAL A 130 -6.49 23.33 23.00
CA VAL A 130 -6.39 21.95 23.51
C VAL A 130 -7.12 20.99 22.59
N MET A 131 -8.37 21.29 22.24
CA MET A 131 -9.18 20.45 21.35
C MET A 131 -8.56 20.31 19.95
N LEU A 132 -7.96 21.38 19.40
CA LEU A 132 -7.22 21.34 18.15
C LEU A 132 -6.08 20.32 18.23
N SER A 133 -5.32 20.32 19.34
CA SER A 133 -4.24 19.37 19.56
C SER A 133 -4.75 17.93 19.67
N GLU A 134 -5.89 17.71 20.33
CA GLU A 134 -6.55 16.40 20.42
C GLU A 134 -7.01 15.90 19.04
N LEU A 135 -7.66 16.76 18.24
CA LEU A 135 -8.13 16.40 16.90
C LEU A 135 -6.98 16.12 15.94
N GLN A 136 -5.88 16.90 16.01
CA GLN A 136 -4.66 16.63 15.26
C GLN A 136 -4.03 15.29 15.67
N TYR A 137 -4.08 14.95 16.96
CA TYR A 137 -3.65 13.64 17.44
C TYR A 137 -4.53 12.51 16.87
N TYR A 138 -5.86 12.65 16.91
CA TYR A 138 -6.79 11.68 16.33
C TYR A 138 -6.56 11.50 14.82
N TYR A 139 -6.35 12.59 14.09
CA TYR A 139 -6.02 12.57 12.67
C TYR A 139 -4.73 11.79 12.39
N LYS A 140 -3.64 12.12 13.08
CA LYS A 140 -2.33 11.44 12.92
C LYS A 140 -2.41 9.95 13.27
N ARG A 141 -3.13 9.63 14.35
CA ARG A 141 -3.32 8.25 14.80
C ARG A 141 -4.17 7.45 13.81
N GLY A 142 -5.26 8.03 13.30
CA GLY A 142 -6.07 7.43 12.24
C GLY A 142 -5.26 7.20 10.97
N GLN A 143 -4.40 8.14 10.56
CA GLN A 143 -3.50 7.93 9.41
C GLN A 143 -2.52 6.79 9.62
N ALA A 144 -1.87 6.73 10.78
CA ALA A 144 -0.94 5.65 11.11
C ALA A 144 -1.65 4.28 11.05
N GLN A 145 -2.86 4.20 11.60
CA GLN A 145 -3.67 2.98 11.54
C GLN A 145 -4.09 2.63 10.11
N MET A 146 -4.45 3.61 9.29
CA MET A 146 -4.78 3.41 7.88
C MET A 146 -3.59 2.80 7.12
N THR A 147 -2.38 3.35 7.33
CA THR A 147 -1.15 2.82 6.72
C THR A 147 -0.88 1.38 7.18
N ALA A 148 -1.04 1.10 8.47
CA ALA A 148 -0.82 -0.23 9.01
C ALA A 148 -1.84 -1.25 8.45
N LEU A 149 -3.10 -0.83 8.25
CA LEU A 149 -4.14 -1.64 7.64
C LEU A 149 -3.81 -1.97 6.17
N TYR A 150 -3.40 -0.98 5.37
CA TYR A 150 -3.00 -1.21 3.98
C TYR A 150 -1.78 -2.13 3.86
N ASN A 151 -0.78 -1.96 4.74
CA ASN A 151 0.38 -2.84 4.77
C ASN A 151 -0.01 -4.29 5.12
N TYR A 152 -0.96 -4.47 6.03
CA TYR A 152 -1.48 -5.80 6.36
C TYR A 152 -2.22 -6.43 5.18
N ILE A 153 -3.09 -5.68 4.50
CA ILE A 153 -3.81 -6.16 3.30
C ILE A 153 -2.81 -6.57 2.23
N ALA A 154 -1.84 -5.71 1.90
CA ALA A 154 -0.80 -6.01 0.91
C ALA A 154 -0.01 -7.27 1.28
N LYS A 155 0.32 -7.47 2.57
CA LYS A 155 0.98 -8.69 3.05
C LYS A 155 0.09 -9.94 2.89
N SER A 156 -1.20 -9.83 3.22
CA SER A 156 -2.17 -10.93 3.09
C SER A 156 -2.38 -11.34 1.62
N ASP A 157 -2.45 -10.37 0.70
CA ASP A 157 -2.59 -10.61 -0.73
C ASP A 157 -1.31 -11.23 -1.32
N ALA A 158 -0.14 -10.78 -0.85
CA ALA A 158 1.13 -11.40 -1.22
C ALA A 158 1.20 -12.86 -0.77
N GLN A 159 0.75 -13.18 0.45
CA GLN A 159 0.66 -14.56 0.93
C GLN A 159 -0.30 -15.41 0.08
N SER A 160 -1.51 -14.91 -0.19
CA SER A 160 -2.47 -15.61 -1.06
C SER A 160 -1.90 -15.87 -2.46
N THR A 161 -1.14 -14.92 -3.01
CA THR A 161 -0.49 -15.07 -4.32
C THR A 161 0.59 -16.16 -4.29
N LEU A 162 1.37 -16.24 -3.20
CA LEU A 162 2.34 -17.32 -3.01
C LEU A 162 1.65 -18.68 -2.91
N ASP A 163 0.54 -18.77 -2.18
CA ASP A 163 -0.23 -20.01 -2.04
C ASP A 163 -0.82 -20.45 -3.39
N ILE A 164 -1.37 -19.52 -4.19
CA ILE A 164 -1.84 -19.79 -5.55
C ILE A 164 -0.68 -20.28 -6.44
N SER A 165 0.50 -19.65 -6.35
CA SER A 165 1.68 -20.07 -7.11
C SER A 165 2.15 -21.48 -6.73
N THR A 166 2.19 -21.80 -5.43
CA THR A 166 2.56 -23.14 -4.96
C THR A 166 1.56 -24.21 -5.40
N SER A 167 0.26 -23.92 -5.30
CA SER A 167 -0.81 -24.79 -5.80
C SER A 167 -0.70 -24.97 -7.32
N SER A 168 -0.49 -23.89 -8.07
CA SER A 168 -0.29 -23.94 -9.52
C SER A 168 0.92 -24.79 -9.91
N ARG A 169 2.01 -24.71 -9.13
CA ARG A 169 3.20 -25.57 -9.32
C ARG A 169 2.88 -27.04 -9.06
N GLN A 170 2.08 -27.35 -8.04
CA GLN A 170 1.65 -28.71 -7.76
C GLN A 170 0.75 -29.25 -8.87
N ILE A 171 -0.20 -28.45 -9.37
CA ILE A 171 -1.05 -28.79 -10.50
C ILE A 171 -0.19 -29.05 -11.75
N ALA A 172 0.73 -28.15 -12.10
CA ALA A 172 1.63 -28.35 -13.25
C ALA A 172 2.47 -29.63 -13.12
N ALA A 173 2.96 -29.94 -11.92
CA ALA A 173 3.69 -31.18 -11.66
C ALA A 173 2.79 -32.42 -11.82
N ALA A 174 1.55 -32.37 -11.32
CA ALA A 174 0.58 -33.43 -11.51
C ALA A 174 0.19 -33.62 -12.98
N SER A 175 -0.11 -32.54 -13.71
CA SER A 175 -0.38 -32.55 -15.16
C SER A 175 0.79 -33.10 -15.96
N ARG A 176 2.04 -32.82 -15.56
CA ARG A 176 3.22 -33.41 -16.20
C ARG A 176 3.28 -34.93 -16.00
N ARG A 177 2.96 -35.44 -14.80
CA ARG A 177 2.87 -36.89 -14.54
C ARG A 177 1.74 -37.53 -15.33
N ASP A 178 0.58 -36.89 -15.38
CA ASP A 178 -0.57 -37.36 -16.16
C ASP A 178 -0.24 -37.42 -17.67
N SER A 179 0.44 -36.40 -18.19
CA SER A 179 0.94 -36.38 -19.57
C SER A 179 1.93 -37.51 -19.85
N SER A 180 2.78 -37.85 -18.89
CA SER A 180 3.68 -39.01 -19.00
C SER A 180 2.91 -40.34 -19.04
N ALA A 181 1.88 -40.51 -18.21
CA ALA A 181 1.01 -41.68 -18.25
C ALA A 181 0.25 -41.79 -19.58
N MET A 182 -0.28 -40.68 -20.10
CA MET A 182 -0.98 -40.63 -21.39
C MET A 182 -0.06 -41.05 -22.55
N LYS A 183 1.20 -40.60 -22.54
CA LYS A 183 2.21 -41.06 -23.51
C LYS A 183 2.44 -42.57 -23.42
N GLY A 184 2.42 -43.15 -22.20
CA GLY A 184 2.51 -44.59 -21.99
C GLY A 184 1.33 -45.38 -22.56
N ILE A 185 0.10 -44.89 -22.38
CA ILE A 185 -1.11 -45.54 -22.95
C ILE A 185 -1.07 -45.49 -24.48
N ALA A 186 -0.71 -44.34 -25.06
CA ALA A 186 -0.59 -44.19 -26.51
C ALA A 186 0.47 -45.14 -27.12
N LEU A 187 1.58 -45.35 -26.40
CA LEU A 187 2.57 -46.37 -26.77
C LEU A 187 1.98 -47.78 -26.78
N LEU A 188 1.20 -48.11 -25.75
CA LEU A 188 0.58 -49.43 -25.60
C LEU A 188 -0.46 -49.69 -26.69
N THR A 189 -1.33 -48.72 -27.00
CA THR A 189 -2.32 -48.85 -28.08
C THR A 189 -1.65 -49.00 -29.44
N MET A 190 -0.57 -48.27 -29.68
CA MET A 190 0.21 -48.36 -30.91
C MET A 190 0.93 -49.70 -31.09
N PHE A 191 1.31 -50.35 -29.98
CA PHE A 191 1.87 -51.69 -30.00
C PHE A 191 0.81 -52.77 -30.26
N PHE A 192 -0.39 -52.64 -29.68
CA PHE A 192 -1.44 -53.63 -29.84
C PHE A 192 -2.26 -53.49 -31.13
N LEU A 193 -2.42 -52.28 -31.68
CA LEU A 193 -3.19 -52.05 -32.93
C LEU A 193 -2.77 -53.00 -34.08
N PRO A 194 -1.46 -53.17 -34.38
CA PRO A 194 -0.99 -54.07 -35.42
C PRO A 194 -1.26 -55.55 -35.10
N GLY A 195 -1.12 -55.94 -33.82
CA GLY A 195 -1.43 -57.30 -33.35
C GLY A 195 -2.92 -57.63 -33.44
N THR A 196 -3.79 -56.67 -33.12
CA THR A 196 -5.25 -56.84 -33.24
C THR A 196 -5.67 -56.92 -34.71
N TYR A 197 -5.08 -56.10 -35.59
CA TYR A 197 -5.30 -56.19 -37.04
C TYR A 197 -4.89 -57.56 -37.58
N ALA A 198 -3.73 -58.05 -37.14
CA ALA A 198 -3.23 -59.38 -37.45
C ALA A 198 -4.21 -60.50 -37.03
N ALA A 199 -4.76 -60.44 -35.81
CA ALA A 199 -5.74 -61.42 -35.33
C ALA A 199 -7.01 -61.46 -36.20
N THR A 200 -7.51 -60.31 -36.65
CA THR A 200 -8.66 -60.22 -37.56
C THR A 200 -8.36 -60.84 -38.93
N PHE A 201 -7.15 -60.67 -39.44
CA PHE A 201 -6.72 -61.31 -40.70
C PHE A 201 -6.60 -62.83 -40.58
N LEU A 202 -6.13 -63.34 -39.43
CA LEU A 202 -6.07 -64.77 -39.16
C LEU A 202 -7.45 -65.41 -38.93
N ALA A 203 -8.47 -64.60 -38.59
CA ALA A 203 -9.85 -65.04 -38.47
C ALA A 203 -10.56 -65.21 -39.83
N MET A 204 -10.02 -64.65 -40.92
CA MET A 204 -10.40 -65.09 -42.27
C MET A 204 -9.90 -66.52 -42.50
N PRO A 205 -10.62 -67.38 -43.24
CA PRO A 205 -10.25 -68.79 -43.43
C PRO A 205 -9.02 -68.91 -44.34
N LEU A 206 -7.83 -68.68 -43.77
CA LEU A 206 -6.52 -68.88 -44.39
C LEU A 206 -6.08 -70.36 -44.35
N PHE A 207 -6.72 -71.17 -43.51
CA PHE A 207 -6.50 -72.61 -43.41
C PHE A 207 -7.60 -73.36 -44.17
N ASP A 208 -7.19 -74.21 -45.11
CA ASP A 208 -8.09 -75.07 -45.86
C ASP A 208 -8.15 -76.44 -45.18
N PHE A 209 -9.17 -76.65 -44.34
CA PHE A 209 -9.41 -77.92 -43.64
C PHE A 209 -10.14 -78.95 -44.51
N SER A 210 -10.41 -78.65 -45.79
CA SER A 210 -11.17 -79.49 -46.72
C SER A 210 -10.32 -80.54 -47.45
N ASN A 211 -9.04 -80.67 -47.12
CA ASN A 211 -8.11 -81.53 -47.85
C ASN A 211 -8.26 -83.01 -47.42
N PRO A 212 -8.43 -84.00 -48.33
CA PRO A 212 -8.70 -85.40 -47.97
C PRO A 212 -7.56 -86.15 -47.26
N SER A 213 -6.38 -85.53 -47.12
CA SER A 213 -5.15 -86.15 -46.64
C SER A 213 -4.84 -85.93 -45.15
N GLY A 214 -5.81 -85.42 -44.36
CA GLY A 214 -5.74 -85.42 -42.89
C GLY A 214 -4.75 -84.44 -42.25
N ALA A 215 -3.90 -83.76 -43.04
CA ALA A 215 -3.00 -82.71 -42.57
C ALA A 215 -3.58 -81.32 -42.95
N PRO A 216 -3.75 -80.39 -42.00
CA PRO A 216 -4.17 -79.02 -42.30
C PRO A 216 -3.14 -78.36 -43.23
N THR A 217 -3.50 -78.09 -44.48
CA THR A 217 -2.61 -77.41 -45.43
C THR A 217 -2.80 -75.90 -45.35
N VAL A 218 -1.71 -75.21 -44.99
CA VAL A 218 -1.64 -73.74 -45.02
C VAL A 218 -1.76 -73.28 -46.48
N LYS A 219 -2.71 -72.40 -46.81
CA LYS A 219 -2.78 -71.84 -48.18
C LYS A 219 -1.49 -71.08 -48.51
N SER A 220 -1.01 -71.24 -49.75
CA SER A 220 0.22 -70.63 -50.29
C SER A 220 0.39 -69.11 -50.01
N GLY A 221 -0.72 -68.38 -49.82
CA GLY A 221 -0.73 -66.95 -49.50
C GLY A 221 -0.36 -66.57 -48.05
N PHE A 222 -0.08 -67.51 -47.14
CA PHE A 222 0.24 -67.21 -45.74
C PHE A 222 1.51 -66.35 -45.57
N TRP A 223 2.47 -66.43 -46.49
CA TRP A 223 3.69 -65.61 -46.43
C TRP A 223 3.43 -64.11 -46.70
N ILE A 224 2.40 -63.78 -47.48
CA ILE A 224 1.99 -62.39 -47.77
C ILE A 224 1.55 -61.65 -46.50
N TYR A 225 0.99 -62.36 -45.52
CA TYR A 225 0.65 -61.77 -44.23
C TYR A 225 1.88 -61.20 -43.53
N TRP A 226 2.95 -61.99 -43.40
CA TRP A 226 4.20 -61.54 -42.76
C TRP A 226 4.90 -60.46 -43.59
N ALA A 227 4.79 -60.55 -44.92
CA ALA A 227 5.33 -59.56 -45.84
C ALA A 227 4.64 -58.18 -45.75
N ILE A 228 3.38 -58.10 -45.28
CA ILE A 228 2.64 -56.84 -45.13
C ILE A 228 2.66 -56.35 -43.68
N THR A 229 2.45 -57.24 -42.71
CA THR A 229 2.32 -56.88 -41.30
C THR A 229 3.62 -56.37 -40.69
N ILE A 230 4.76 -57.04 -40.91
CA ILE A 230 6.05 -56.60 -40.37
C ILE A 230 6.41 -55.17 -40.84
N PRO A 231 6.40 -54.84 -42.15
CA PRO A 231 6.75 -53.50 -42.59
C PRO A 231 5.73 -52.46 -42.14
N LEU A 232 4.42 -52.75 -42.15
CA LEU A 232 3.41 -51.81 -41.67
C LEU A 232 3.62 -51.47 -40.18
N THR A 233 3.89 -52.49 -39.35
CA THR A 233 4.18 -52.34 -37.92
C THR A 233 5.46 -51.55 -37.70
N THR A 234 6.50 -51.84 -38.48
CA THR A 234 7.80 -51.15 -38.42
C THR A 234 7.67 -49.69 -38.81
N ILE A 235 6.93 -49.37 -39.89
CA ILE A 235 6.69 -47.99 -40.34
C ILE A 235 5.99 -47.18 -39.26
N VAL A 236 4.93 -47.73 -38.67
CA VAL A 236 4.14 -47.10 -37.62
C VAL A 236 5.01 -46.83 -36.38
N LEU A 237 5.77 -47.83 -35.93
CA LEU A 237 6.65 -47.74 -34.75
C LEU A 237 7.81 -46.74 -34.98
N VAL A 238 8.46 -46.80 -36.15
CA VAL A 238 9.53 -45.86 -36.54
C VAL A 238 9.00 -44.44 -36.65
N ALA A 239 7.84 -44.23 -37.26
CA ALA A 239 7.20 -42.91 -37.37
C ALA A 239 6.91 -42.31 -35.98
N TYR A 240 6.49 -43.12 -35.02
CA TYR A 240 6.23 -42.66 -33.65
C TYR A 240 7.49 -42.42 -32.83
N LEU A 241 8.48 -43.30 -32.90
CA LEU A 241 9.77 -43.08 -32.23
C LEU A 241 10.43 -41.81 -32.77
N THR A 242 10.40 -41.59 -34.09
CA THR A 242 10.90 -40.33 -34.68
C THR A 242 10.07 -39.12 -34.25
N TYR A 243 8.74 -39.23 -34.16
CA TYR A 243 7.87 -38.18 -33.63
C TYR A 243 8.18 -37.83 -32.16
N LEU A 244 8.32 -38.83 -31.28
CA LEU A 244 8.69 -38.64 -29.88
C LEU A 244 10.07 -37.99 -29.73
N VAL A 245 11.07 -38.47 -30.48
CA VAL A 245 12.43 -37.90 -30.46
C VAL A 245 12.42 -36.46 -30.99
N ARG A 246 11.62 -36.16 -32.03
CA ARG A 246 11.44 -34.80 -32.57
C ARG A 246 10.79 -33.87 -31.55
N ILE A 247 9.73 -34.30 -30.87
CA ILE A 247 9.05 -33.52 -29.83
C ILE A 247 9.97 -33.28 -28.62
N GLN A 248 10.62 -34.31 -28.10
CA GLN A 248 11.52 -34.15 -26.95
C GLN A 248 12.68 -33.20 -27.24
N ARG A 249 13.18 -33.18 -28.48
CA ARG A 249 14.21 -32.22 -28.89
C ARG A 249 13.67 -30.80 -28.97
N ARG A 250 12.44 -30.59 -29.47
CA ARG A 250 11.81 -29.27 -29.50
C ARG A 250 11.56 -28.74 -28.08
N ASP A 251 10.95 -29.55 -27.22
CA ASP A 251 10.60 -29.16 -25.85
C ASP A 251 11.85 -28.77 -25.03
N ARG A 252 12.94 -29.56 -25.11
CA ARG A 252 14.19 -29.26 -24.37
C ARG A 252 14.85 -27.96 -24.82
N LEU A 253 14.77 -27.63 -26.12
CA LEU A 253 15.34 -26.41 -26.66
C LEU A 253 14.52 -25.18 -26.23
N GLU A 254 13.20 -25.32 -26.15
CA GLU A 254 12.32 -24.26 -25.65
C GLU A 254 12.52 -24.03 -24.15
N ASP A 255 12.62 -25.09 -23.36
CA ASP A 255 12.94 -25.00 -21.91
C ASP A 255 14.27 -24.29 -21.66
N HIS A 256 15.33 -24.62 -22.41
CA HIS A 256 16.63 -23.93 -22.29
C HIS A 256 16.54 -22.45 -22.65
N LYS A 257 15.74 -22.08 -23.66
CA LYS A 257 15.53 -20.67 -24.02
C LYS A 257 14.80 -19.92 -22.90
N ILE A 258 13.79 -20.54 -22.28
CA ILE A 258 13.06 -19.94 -21.17
C ILE A 258 13.98 -19.72 -19.97
N VAL A 259 14.73 -20.75 -19.56
CA VAL A 259 15.68 -20.65 -18.43
C VAL A 259 16.76 -19.60 -18.70
N ARG A 260 17.29 -19.55 -19.93
CA ARG A 260 18.29 -18.54 -20.31
C ARG A 260 17.73 -17.13 -20.23
N ARG A 261 16.50 -16.89 -20.73
CA ARG A 261 15.83 -15.59 -20.62
C ARG A 261 15.60 -15.19 -19.16
N LEU A 262 15.13 -16.12 -18.33
CA LEU A 262 14.92 -15.86 -16.89
C LEU A 262 16.21 -15.48 -16.18
N ASN A 263 17.31 -16.19 -16.46
CA ASN A 263 18.63 -15.86 -15.89
C ASN A 263 19.16 -14.51 -16.41
N GLU A 264 18.93 -14.18 -17.68
CA GLU A 264 19.30 -12.87 -18.25
C GLU A 264 18.49 -11.74 -17.60
N ASP A 265 17.18 -11.93 -17.38
CA ASP A 265 16.30 -10.98 -16.69
C ASP A 265 16.68 -10.79 -15.22
N GLU A 266 17.03 -11.87 -14.51
CA GLU A 266 17.46 -11.83 -13.11
C GLU A 266 18.80 -11.11 -12.94
N LYS A 267 19.75 -11.38 -13.86
CA LYS A 267 21.05 -10.72 -13.88
C LYS A 267 20.90 -9.23 -14.19
N GLY A 268 20.01 -8.86 -15.11
CA GLY A 268 19.68 -7.46 -15.42
C GLY A 268 19.02 -6.72 -14.26
N ARG A 269 18.12 -7.38 -13.52
CA ARG A 269 17.50 -6.79 -12.31
C ARG A 269 18.52 -6.56 -11.20
N SER A 270 19.44 -7.51 -11.01
CA SER A 270 20.49 -7.43 -9.99
C SER A 270 21.51 -6.33 -10.29
N THR A 271 21.94 -6.19 -11.56
CA THR A 271 22.85 -5.09 -11.96
C THR A 271 22.20 -3.73 -11.83
N HIS A 272 20.91 -3.59 -12.19
CA HIS A 272 20.16 -2.35 -11.97
C HIS A 272 20.03 -2.00 -10.49
N ALA A 273 19.77 -2.97 -9.61
CA ALA A 273 19.66 -2.74 -8.17
C ALA A 273 20.99 -2.25 -7.57
N VAL A 274 22.13 -2.83 -7.99
CA VAL A 274 23.47 -2.43 -7.53
C VAL A 274 23.81 -1.01 -7.99
N HIS A 275 23.62 -0.68 -9.28
CA HIS A 275 23.87 0.67 -9.80
C HIS A 275 22.99 1.73 -9.12
N SER A 276 21.74 1.38 -8.81
CA SER A 276 20.82 2.28 -8.08
C SER A 276 21.31 2.55 -6.66
N ALA A 277 21.79 1.51 -5.96
CA ALA A 277 22.33 1.65 -4.61
C ALA A 277 23.63 2.49 -4.60
N ASP A 278 24.50 2.32 -5.59
CA ASP A 278 25.73 3.11 -5.71
C ASP A 278 25.45 4.58 -6.04
N ALA A 279 24.46 4.87 -6.91
CA ALA A 279 24.04 6.24 -7.20
C ALA A 279 23.49 6.96 -5.95
N ILE A 280 22.73 6.24 -5.11
CA ILE A 280 22.22 6.78 -3.84
C ILE A 280 23.37 7.05 -2.86
N ARG A 281 24.36 6.16 -2.74
CA ARG A 281 25.56 6.37 -1.91
C ARG A 281 26.40 7.56 -2.36
N MET A 282 26.58 7.75 -3.67
CA MET A 282 27.32 8.90 -4.20
C MET A 282 26.59 10.23 -3.89
N ARG A 283 25.26 10.25 -4.01
CA ARG A 283 24.46 11.43 -3.67
C ARG A 283 24.48 11.76 -2.17
N SER A 284 24.53 10.76 -1.29
CA SER A 284 24.65 11.00 0.16
C SER A 284 26.05 11.50 0.56
N ARG A 285 27.12 10.97 -0.04
CA ARG A 285 28.49 11.47 0.15
C ARG A 285 28.64 12.92 -0.35
N GLY A 286 28.04 13.24 -1.49
CA GLY A 286 28.02 14.61 -2.01
C GLY A 286 27.34 15.60 -1.07
N LYS A 287 26.18 15.24 -0.49
CA LYS A 287 25.49 16.09 0.50
C LYS A 287 26.27 16.24 1.80
N GLY A 288 26.93 15.18 2.28
CA GLY A 288 27.80 15.26 3.47
C GLY A 288 29.01 16.18 3.29
N ALA A 289 29.61 16.19 2.09
CA ALA A 289 30.72 17.09 1.77
C ALA A 289 30.28 18.56 1.67
N VAL A 290 29.09 18.82 1.12
CA VAL A 290 28.50 20.17 1.05
C VAL A 290 28.17 20.70 2.44
N GLN A 291 27.60 19.86 3.32
CA GLN A 291 27.31 20.23 4.72
C GLN A 291 28.59 20.58 5.51
N GLN A 292 29.68 19.83 5.30
CA GLN A 292 30.97 20.13 5.95
C GLN A 292 31.62 21.43 5.43
N LEU A 293 31.43 21.75 4.14
CA LEU A 293 31.90 23.01 3.57
C LEU A 293 31.09 24.21 4.10
N ASP A 294 29.76 24.08 4.20
CA ASP A 294 28.91 25.14 4.76
C ASP A 294 29.19 25.39 6.25
N ASP A 295 29.46 24.34 7.03
CA ASP A 295 29.84 24.48 8.45
C ASP A 295 31.24 25.11 8.65
N ALA A 296 32.14 24.93 7.68
CA ALA A 296 33.45 25.57 7.69
C ALA A 296 33.38 27.05 7.29
N VAL A 297 32.51 27.40 6.32
CA VAL A 297 32.25 28.78 5.90
C VAL A 297 31.48 29.56 6.98
N GLY A 298 30.48 28.96 7.60
CA GLY A 298 29.68 29.56 8.69
C GLY A 298 30.52 29.88 9.94
N ARG A 299 31.55 29.08 10.26
CA ARG A 299 32.48 29.35 11.36
C ARG A 299 33.43 30.52 11.10
N ARG A 300 33.70 30.86 9.84
CA ARG A 300 34.54 32.01 9.47
C ARG A 300 33.80 33.35 9.58
N SER A 301 32.49 33.35 9.37
CA SER A 301 31.64 34.55 9.42
C SER A 301 31.33 35.05 10.85
N ARG A 302 31.37 34.19 11.87
CA ARG A 302 31.06 34.56 13.27
C ARG A 302 32.20 35.25 14.06
N ARG A 303 33.35 35.55 13.43
CA ARG A 303 34.50 36.19 14.10
C ARG A 303 34.69 37.68 13.77
N HIS A 304 33.65 38.45 13.45
CA HIS A 304 33.80 39.91 13.50
C HIS A 304 32.46 40.65 13.56
N TRP A 305 31.92 40.86 14.76
CA TRP A 305 30.93 41.92 14.97
C TRP A 305 30.86 42.34 16.45
N LYS A 306 31.38 43.54 16.75
CA LYS A 306 31.08 44.31 17.97
C LYS A 306 30.18 45.48 17.55
N PRO A 307 29.09 45.79 18.27
CA PRO A 307 28.24 46.92 17.92
C PRO A 307 28.89 48.24 18.36
N ARG A 308 28.99 49.20 17.43
CA ARG A 308 29.34 50.61 17.70
C ARG A 308 28.05 51.44 17.66
N SER A 309 27.94 52.35 18.61
CA SER A 309 26.81 53.23 18.91
C SER A 309 26.34 54.10 17.72
N LEU A 310 25.04 54.32 17.65
CA LEU A 310 24.33 55.18 16.70
C LEU A 310 24.60 56.66 16.97
N THR A 311 24.93 57.42 15.93
CA THR A 311 24.89 58.89 15.92
C THR A 311 24.01 59.35 14.78
N GLN A 312 22.97 60.09 15.13
CA GLN A 312 22.01 60.72 14.23
C GLN A 312 22.60 62.08 13.79
N ILE A 313 22.63 62.35 12.49
CA ILE A 313 23.15 63.61 11.93
C ILE A 313 21.99 64.39 11.32
N SER A 314 21.71 65.55 11.91
CA SER A 314 20.87 66.62 11.35
C SER A 314 21.71 67.50 10.43
N ILE A 315 21.14 67.92 9.31
CA ILE A 315 21.82 68.65 8.22
C ILE A 315 21.45 70.13 8.35
N ASP A 316 22.45 71.00 8.53
CA ASP A 316 22.31 72.44 8.33
C ASP A 316 23.45 72.99 7.46
N GLY A 317 23.09 73.92 6.59
CA GLY A 317 23.88 74.46 5.49
C GLY A 317 24.88 75.52 5.95
N ARG A 318 26.04 75.07 6.46
CA ARG A 318 27.36 75.72 6.34
C ARG A 318 28.37 74.98 7.23
N GLY A 319 29.22 74.15 6.61
CA GLY A 319 30.51 73.73 7.19
C GLY A 319 30.45 72.73 8.35
N VAL A 320 31.07 71.57 8.14
CA VAL A 320 31.19 70.46 9.11
C VAL A 320 31.99 70.89 10.34
N ARG A 321 31.41 70.77 11.54
CA ARG A 321 32.17 70.71 12.81
C ARG A 321 31.78 69.46 13.59
N GLU A 322 32.71 68.52 13.72
CA GLU A 322 32.63 67.42 14.67
C GLU A 322 32.82 67.97 16.09
N THR A 323 31.86 67.74 16.97
CA THR A 323 32.07 67.83 18.42
C THR A 323 31.87 66.45 19.02
N ARG A 324 32.95 65.92 19.59
CA ARG A 324 33.00 64.61 20.26
C ARG A 324 32.68 64.84 21.74
N PHE A 325 31.56 64.31 22.22
CA PHE A 325 31.38 64.07 23.65
C PHE A 325 31.54 62.56 23.94
N THR A 326 32.21 62.29 25.05
CA THR A 326 32.69 61.01 25.58
C THR A 326 31.63 59.95 25.78
#